data_AF-A0A089YNL3-F1
#
_entry.id   AF-A0A089YNL3-F1
#
_cell.length_a   1.000
_cell.length_b   1.000
_cell.length_c   1.000
_cell.angle_alpha   90.00
_cell.angle_beta   90.00
_cell.angle_gamma   90.00
#
_symmetry.space_group_name_H-M   'P 1'
#
loop_
_entity.id
_entity.type
_entity.pdbx_description
1 polymer ?
#
loop_
_entity_poly.entity_id
_entity_poly.type
_entity_poly.pdbx_seq_one_letter_code
_entity_poly.pdbx_strand_id
1 'polypeptide(L)' 'MKNHLYIIDYIIHGQPRSFVVRADKMDTVAAWHWASCDAGFGYIPKSSRDKTRKTSRPEAERLGISEMKWRSAEPSVA' A
#
# COMPACT_ATOMS: atom_id res chain seq x y z
N MET A 1 -16.48 -16.51 -5.15
CA MET A 1 -15.81 -15.53 -4.25
C MET A 1 -14.59 -15.03 -5.00
N LYS A 2 -14.55 -13.76 -5.43
CA LYS A 2 -13.36 -13.21 -6.11
C LYS A 2 -12.28 -12.95 -5.07
N ASN A 3 -11.07 -13.44 -5.33
CA ASN A 3 -9.95 -13.29 -4.40
C ASN A 3 -9.15 -12.05 -4.81
N HIS A 4 -9.54 -10.89 -4.29
CA HIS A 4 -8.90 -9.61 -4.61
C HIS A 4 -7.58 -9.43 -3.85
N LEU A 5 -6.60 -10.26 -4.21
CA LEU A 5 -5.23 -10.14 -3.76
C LEU A 5 -4.45 -9.29 -4.74
N TYR A 6 -3.61 -8.45 -4.18
CA TYR A 6 -2.77 -7.56 -4.94
C TYR A 6 -1.36 -7.51 -4.39
N ILE A 7 -0.42 -7.18 -5.25
CA ILE A 7 0.97 -6.96 -4.90
C ILE A 7 1.22 -5.45 -4.91
N ILE A 8 1.79 -4.94 -3.82
CA ILE A 8 2.33 -3.59 -3.73
C ILE A 8 3.84 -3.70 -3.79
N ASP A 9 4.43 -3.10 -4.82
CA ASP A 9 5.88 -2.94 -4.97
C ASP A 9 6.23 -1.48 -4.72
N TYR A 10 7.26 -1.19 -3.93
CA TYR A 10 7.71 0.17 -3.65
C TYR A 10 9.20 0.20 -3.30
N ILE A 11 9.80 1.39 -3.32
CA ILE A 11 11.16 1.62 -2.83
C ILE A 11 11.08 2.42 -1.53
N ILE A 12 11.90 2.07 -0.55
CA ILE A 12 12.09 2.86 0.67
C ILE A 12 13.58 3.08 0.90
N HIS A 13 14.00 4.35 0.94
CA HIS A 13 15.41 4.72 1.12
C HIS A 13 16.36 3.97 0.16
N GLY A 14 15.94 3.77 -1.09
CA GLY A 14 16.71 3.06 -2.11
C GLY A 14 16.62 1.53 -2.07
N GLN A 15 15.89 0.94 -1.12
CA GLN A 15 15.68 -0.50 -1.03
C GLN A 15 14.30 -0.90 -1.59
N PRO A 16 14.23 -1.84 -2.55
CA PRO A 16 12.96 -2.36 -3.03
C PRO A 16 12.27 -3.22 -1.95
N ARG A 17 10.96 -3.07 -1.85
CA ARG A 17 10.07 -3.82 -0.96
C ARG A 17 8.82 -4.27 -1.71
N SER A 18 8.27 -5.39 -1.31
CA SER A 18 7.07 -5.96 -1.90
C SER A 18 6.28 -6.76 -0.87
N PHE A 19 4.96 -6.61 -0.89
CA PHE A 19 4.05 -7.40 -0.06
C PHE A 19 2.68 -7.60 -0.73
N VAL A 20 1.94 -8.58 -0.24
CA VAL A 20 0.59 -8.89 -0.72
C VAL A 20 -0.45 -8.26 0.20
N VAL A 21 -1.44 -7.58 -0.38
CA VAL A 21 -2.57 -7.00 0.33
C VAL A 21 -3.89 -7.55 -0.24
N ARG A 22 -4.86 -7.79 0.65
CA ARG A 22 -6.25 -8.03 0.27
C ARG A 22 -7.01 -6.71 0.30
N ALA A 23 -7.58 -6.31 -0.82
CA ALA A 23 -8.38 -5.09 -0.91
C ALA A 23 -9.56 -5.30 -1.86
N ASP A 24 -10.64 -4.53 -1.78
CA ASP A 24 -11.77 -4.74 -2.70
C ASP A 24 -11.51 -4.21 -4.11
N LYS A 25 -10.60 -3.24 -4.23
CA LYS A 25 -10.23 -2.57 -5.47
C LYS A 25 -8.78 -2.11 -5.42
N MET A 26 -8.20 -1.94 -6.60
CA MET A 26 -6.92 -1.26 -6.78
C MET A 26 -7.14 0.25 -6.63
N ASP A 27 -6.63 0.86 -5.57
CA ASP A 27 -6.84 2.29 -5.25
C ASP A 27 -5.52 2.96 -4.89
N THR A 28 -4.94 3.73 -5.80
CA THR A 28 -3.63 4.37 -5.59
C THR A 28 -3.47 5.03 -4.21
N VAL A 29 -4.51 5.69 -3.66
CA VAL A 29 -4.43 6.33 -2.34
C VAL A 29 -4.26 5.29 -1.22
N ALA A 30 -5.02 4.20 -1.28
CA ALA A 30 -4.89 3.12 -0.30
C ALA A 30 -3.51 2.46 -0.38
N ALA A 31 -2.88 2.44 -1.56
CA ALA A 31 -1.58 1.83 -1.76
C ALA A 31 -0.47 2.57 -1.04
N TRP A 32 -0.45 3.89 -1.17
CA TRP A 32 0.51 4.75 -0.47
C TRP A 32 0.35 4.61 1.05
N HIS A 33 -0.89 4.50 1.52
CA HIS A 33 -1.16 4.23 2.93
C HIS A 33 -0.61 2.87 3.37
N TRP A 34 -0.89 1.79 2.62
CA TRP A 34 -0.39 0.45 2.96
C TRP A 34 1.14 0.36 2.90
N ALA A 35 1.78 0.94 1.88
CA ALA A 35 3.25 1.01 1.80
C ALA A 35 3.83 1.80 2.98
N SER A 36 3.16 2.86 3.42
CA SER A 36 3.57 3.61 4.62
C SER A 36 3.45 2.77 5.89
N CYS A 37 2.37 1.99 6.03
CA CYS A 37 2.19 1.05 7.15
C CYS A 37 3.28 -0.03 7.16
N ASP A 38 3.57 -0.67 6.02
CA ASP A 38 4.64 -1.70 5.90
C ASP A 38 6.02 -1.14 6.21
N ALA A 39 6.30 0.09 5.76
CA ALA A 39 7.51 0.84 6.06
C ALA A 39 7.69 1.24 7.55
N GLY A 40 6.68 1.02 8.40
CA GLY A 40 6.70 1.43 9.81
C GLY A 40 6.39 2.90 10.05
N PHE A 41 5.96 3.64 9.04
CA PHE A 41 5.56 5.05 9.17
C PHE A 41 4.04 5.25 9.25
N GLY A 42 3.26 4.22 8.93
CA GLY A 42 1.81 4.29 8.92
C GLY A 42 1.23 4.23 10.32
N TYR A 43 0.22 5.06 10.56
CA TYR A 43 -0.57 4.99 11.78
C TYR A 43 -1.55 3.81 11.69
N ILE A 44 -1.48 2.89 12.66
CA ILE A 44 -2.45 1.80 12.81
C ILE A 44 -3.55 2.30 13.76
N PRO A 45 -4.79 2.51 13.28
CA PRO A 45 -5.88 2.90 14.15
C PRO A 45 -6.15 1.84 15.20
N LYS A 46 -6.29 2.26 16.46
CA LYS A 46 -6.64 1.35 17.58
C LYS A 46 -8.08 0.85 17.48
N SER A 47 -8.93 1.51 16.71
CA SER A 47 -10.34 1.18 16.53
C SER A 47 -10.78 1.49 15.10
N SER A 48 -11.70 0.69 14.56
CA SER A 48 -12.34 0.94 13.26
C SER A 48 -13.15 2.24 13.19
N ARG A 49 -13.50 2.83 14.35
CA ARG A 49 -14.17 4.14 14.44
C ARG A 49 -13.20 5.31 14.38
N ASP A 50 -11.91 5.04 14.55
CA ASP A 50 -10.89 6.07 14.52
C ASP A 50 -10.68 6.48 13.05
N LYS A 51 -11.13 7.69 12.71
CA LYS A 51 -11.01 8.25 11.35
C LYS A 51 -9.59 8.75 11.16
N THR A 52 -8.63 7.83 11.14
CA THR A 52 -7.25 8.18 10.86
C THR A 52 -7.11 8.66 9.42
N ARG A 53 -6.41 9.78 9.24
CA ARG A 53 -6.02 10.26 7.91
C ARG A 53 -5.11 9.23 7.24
N LYS A 54 -5.54 8.71 6.09
CA LYS A 54 -4.69 7.88 5.23
C LYS A 54 -3.49 8.70 4.76
N THR A 55 -2.31 8.08 4.76
CA THR A 55 -1.10 8.71 4.24
C THR A 55 -1.28 9.04 2.77
N SER A 56 -1.11 10.31 2.43
CA SER A 56 -1.13 10.76 1.05
C SER A 56 0.21 10.49 0.36
N ARG A 57 0.22 10.48 -0.98
CA ARG A 57 1.45 10.33 -1.76
C ARG A 57 2.55 11.33 -1.35
N PRO A 58 2.30 12.66 -1.26
CA PRO A 58 3.35 13.60 -0.89
C PRO A 58 3.94 13.36 0.50
N GLU A 59 3.15 12.82 1.44
CA GLU A 59 3.64 12.47 2.77
C GLU A 59 4.52 11.22 2.72
N ALA A 60 4.08 10.18 2.01
CA ALA A 60 4.86 8.96 1.83
C ALA A 60 6.21 9.24 1.12
N GLU A 61 6.21 10.11 0.11
CA GLU A 61 7.44 10.52 -0.59
C GLU A 61 8.42 11.25 0.33
N ARG A 62 7.93 12.13 1.23
CA ARG A 62 8.79 12.78 2.24
C ARG A 62 9.40 11.79 3.24
N LEU A 63 8.75 10.66 3.47
CA LEU A 63 9.24 9.57 4.31
C LEU A 63 10.21 8.65 3.55
N GLY A 64 10.52 8.95 2.29
CA GLY A 64 11.46 8.19 1.48
C GLY A 64 10.85 7.01 0.73
N ILE A 65 9.52 6.91 0.67
CA ILE A 65 8.80 5.92 -0.13
C ILE A 65 8.66 6.44 -1.57
N SER A 66 9.06 5.65 -2.55
CA SER A 66 8.99 6.01 -3.97
C SER A 66 8.64 4.82 -4.86
N GLU A 67 8.47 5.08 -6.16
CA GLU A 67 8.26 4.06 -7.20
C GLU A 67 7.14 3.05 -6.91
N MET A 68 6.07 3.54 -6.29
CA MET A 68 4.94 2.73 -5.88
C MET A 68 4.18 2.15 -7.08
N LYS A 69 4.03 0.82 -7.11
CA LYS A 69 3.26 0.06 -8.11
C LYS A 69 2.27 -0.85 -7.39
N TRP A 70 1.03 -0.88 -7.90
CA TRP A 70 -0.02 -1.77 -7.43
C TRP A 70 -0.44 -2.66 -8.59
N ARG A 71 -0.28 -3.98 -8.44
CA ARG A 71 -0.56 -4.97 -9.47
C ARG A 71 -1.50 -6.04 -8.95
N SER A 72 -2.28 -6.67 -9.83
CA SER A 72 -3.05 -7.86 -9.46
C SER A 72 -2.10 -8.99 -9.08
N ALA A 73 -2.42 -9.72 -8.01
CA ALA A 73 -1.72 -10.97 -7.68
C ALA A 73 -2.30 -12.16 -8.45
N GLU A 74 -3.44 -11.99 -9.11
CA GLU A 74 -3.98 -13.03 -10.00
C GLU A 74 -3.06 -13.20 -11.21
N PRO A 75 -2.65 -14.44 -11.55
CA PRO A 75 -2.00 -14.70 -12.81
C PRO A 75 -2.92 -14.27 -13.94
N SER A 76 -2.44 -13.38 -14.80
CA SER A 76 -3.11 -13.05 -16.05
C SER A 76 -3.15 -14.30 -16.92
N VAL A 77 -4.16 -15.14 -16.76
CA VAL A 77 -4.47 -16.19 -17.73
C VAL A 77 -4.99 -15.47 -18.98
N ALA A 78 -4.12 -15.41 -19.98
CA ALA A 78 -4.45 -14.97 -21.33
C ALA A 78 -5.40 -15.96 -22.02
#